data_AF-A0A174BI91-F1
#
_entry.id   AF-A0A174BI91-F1
#
_cell.length_a   1.000
_cell.length_b   1.000
_cell.length_c   1.000
_cell.angle_alpha   90.00
_cell.angle_beta   90.00
_cell.angle_gamma   90.00
#
_symmetry.space_group_name_H-M   'P 1'
#
loop_
_entity.id
_entity.type
_entity.pdbx_description
1 polymer ?
#
loop_
_entity_poly.entity_id
_entity_poly.type
_entity_poly.pdbx_seq_one_letter_code
_entity_poly.pdbx_strand_id
1 'polypeptide(L)'
;MRIFVDTDGNRPAQGGDKFRQALCLSVLLMTCLYTGASSSAAAAQAIQPTSPAQNAAASVIADERDNGLSRAVRARAGLKNRIFLKYREMAVISDDQYRITQAAIRDNRAHQTPLRTSELLFNKCMHDGRYSEAAITASLAVLDSSTPVDRARFTLLQAEACLLRQDDLHAIMPLLQQASRELAVAGMHDADWQQAQAMLDEMQADLLPN
;
A
#
# COMPACT_ATOMS: atom_id res chain seq x y z
N MET A 1 -18.76 32.39 -51.99
CA MET A 1 -19.05 32.45 -50.54
C MET A 1 -18.26 31.34 -49.85
N ARG A 2 -17.25 31.70 -49.04
CA ARG A 2 -16.45 30.93 -48.03
C ARG A 2 -15.78 29.61 -48.50
N ILE A 3 -14.46 29.58 -48.78
CA ILE A 3 -13.26 29.46 -47.90
C ILE A 3 -12.96 28.00 -47.46
N PHE A 4 -11.73 27.56 -47.78
CA PHE A 4 -11.01 26.33 -47.40
C PHE A 4 -10.94 26.07 -45.87
N VAL A 5 -10.80 24.80 -45.45
CA VAL A 5 -9.61 24.26 -44.75
C VAL A 5 -9.77 22.75 -44.48
N ASP A 6 -8.64 22.09 -44.65
CA ASP A 6 -8.29 20.68 -44.62
C ASP A 6 -8.00 20.18 -43.19
N THR A 7 -7.94 18.84 -43.04
CA THR A 7 -7.19 18.04 -42.04
C THR A 7 -7.33 18.29 -40.53
N ASP A 8 -7.81 17.27 -39.80
CA ASP A 8 -7.05 16.45 -38.81
C ASP A 8 -7.96 15.94 -37.68
N GLY A 9 -8.63 14.83 -37.95
CA GLY A 9 -9.42 14.07 -36.99
C GLY A 9 -8.76 12.74 -36.64
N ASN A 10 -7.49 12.73 -36.24
CA ASN A 10 -6.89 11.55 -35.62
C ASN A 10 -5.81 11.92 -34.60
N ARG A 11 -6.22 12.16 -33.35
CA ARG A 11 -5.32 12.07 -32.20
C ARG A 11 -5.73 10.84 -31.39
N PRO A 12 -4.93 9.76 -31.37
CA PRO A 12 -5.16 8.72 -30.38
C PRO A 12 -4.86 9.29 -29.00
N ALA A 13 -5.69 8.93 -28.02
CA ALA A 13 -5.47 9.16 -26.59
C ALA A 13 -4.25 8.36 -26.12
N GLN A 14 -3.05 8.75 -26.55
CA GLN A 14 -1.81 8.00 -26.39
C GLN A 14 -1.01 8.39 -25.13
N GLY A 15 -1.60 9.20 -24.24
CA GLY A 15 -0.93 9.73 -23.04
C GLY A 15 -1.13 8.88 -21.78
N GLY A 16 -2.34 8.32 -21.58
CA GLY A 16 -2.69 7.55 -20.38
C GLY A 16 -2.09 6.14 -20.37
N ASP A 17 -2.05 5.50 -21.54
CA ASP A 17 -1.52 4.14 -21.68
C ASP A 17 -0.01 4.10 -21.48
N LYS A 18 0.72 5.13 -21.93
CA LYS A 18 2.18 5.20 -21.75
C LYS A 18 2.57 5.36 -20.28
N PHE A 19 1.75 6.06 -19.48
CA PHE A 19 1.98 6.20 -18.03
C PHE A 19 1.71 4.89 -17.30
N ARG A 20 0.60 4.21 -17.63
CA ARG A 20 0.26 2.88 -17.08
C ARG A 20 1.29 1.82 -17.47
N GLN A 21 1.77 1.87 -18.72
CA GLN A 21 2.79 0.98 -19.25
C GLN A 21 4.16 1.25 -18.62
N ALA A 22 4.52 2.51 -18.36
CA ALA A 22 5.74 2.87 -17.63
C ALA A 22 5.71 2.42 -16.17
N LEU A 23 4.54 2.50 -15.51
CA LEU A 23 4.35 2.05 -14.13
C LEU A 23 4.34 0.51 -14.01
N CYS A 24 3.79 -0.20 -15.00
CA CYS A 24 3.89 -1.65 -15.09
C CYS A 24 5.32 -2.12 -15.39
N LEU A 25 6.04 -1.42 -16.28
CA LEU A 25 7.42 -1.75 -16.62
C LEU A 25 8.39 -1.51 -15.46
N SER A 26 8.17 -0.47 -14.63
CA SER A 26 9.01 -0.20 -13.46
C SER A 26 8.86 -1.26 -12.36
N VAL A 27 7.64 -1.78 -12.14
CA VAL A 27 7.37 -2.88 -11.20
C VAL A 27 7.99 -4.20 -11.68
N LEU A 28 7.96 -4.47 -13.00
CA LEU A 28 8.60 -5.64 -13.61
C LEU A 28 10.14 -5.58 -13.58
N LEU A 29 10.74 -4.41 -13.80
CA LEU A 29 12.20 -4.26 -13.76
C LEU A 29 12.78 -4.42 -12.35
N MET A 30 12.04 -4.01 -11.31
CA MET A 30 12.46 -4.19 -9.92
C MET A 30 12.34 -5.64 -9.43
N THR A 31 11.49 -6.47 -10.05
CA THR A 31 11.34 -7.88 -9.68
C THR A 31 12.40 -8.77 -10.33
N CYS A 32 12.84 -8.48 -11.55
CA CYS A 32 13.88 -9.26 -12.24
C CYS A 32 15.29 -9.12 -11.62
N LEU A 33 15.57 -8.04 -10.89
CA LEU A 33 16.91 -7.81 -10.32
C LEU A 33 17.10 -8.39 -8.90
N TYR A 34 16.03 -8.87 -8.23
CA TYR A 34 16.12 -9.28 -6.81
C TYR A 34 15.87 -10.78 -6.54
N THR A 35 15.54 -11.58 -7.57
CA THR A 35 15.47 -13.05 -7.47
C THR A 35 16.84 -13.74 -7.61
N GLY A 36 17.93 -13.01 -7.39
CA GLY A 36 19.30 -13.54 -7.40
C GLY A 36 19.87 -13.68 -5.99
N ALA A 37 19.74 -14.88 -5.43
CA ALA A 37 20.48 -15.41 -4.28
C ALA A 37 20.20 -14.84 -2.88
N SER A 38 19.56 -15.65 -2.04
CA SER A 38 19.99 -15.87 -0.66
C SER A 38 19.49 -17.22 -0.16
N SER A 39 20.35 -18.24 -0.32
CA SER A 39 20.36 -19.42 0.54
C SER A 39 20.99 -19.03 1.88
N SER A 40 20.39 -19.42 3.01
CA SER A 40 21.17 -19.81 4.20
C SER A 40 20.36 -20.62 5.21
N ALA A 41 21.09 -21.58 5.77
CA ALA A 41 20.70 -22.66 6.65
C ALA A 41 20.00 -22.23 7.96
N ALA A 42 19.07 -23.07 8.40
CA ALA A 42 18.52 -23.06 9.73
C ALA A 42 19.53 -23.64 10.74
N ALA A 43 19.92 -22.83 11.73
CA ALA A 43 20.56 -23.32 12.95
C ALA A 43 19.55 -23.19 14.09
N ALA A 44 19.09 -24.34 14.58
CA ALA A 44 18.26 -24.47 15.76
C ALA A 44 19.08 -24.18 17.02
N GLN A 45 18.58 -23.33 17.91
CA GLN A 45 18.92 -23.38 19.33
C GLN A 45 17.66 -23.11 20.16
N ALA A 46 17.23 -24.18 20.83
CA ALA A 46 16.19 -24.20 21.84
C ALA A 46 16.81 -23.86 23.20
N ILE A 47 16.25 -22.88 23.92
CA ILE A 47 16.31 -22.81 25.39
C ILE A 47 14.98 -22.23 25.89
N GLN A 48 14.35 -22.96 26.81
CA GLN A 48 13.06 -22.72 27.45
C GLN A 48 13.17 -21.83 28.73
N PRO A 49 12.05 -21.46 29.37
CA PRO A 49 11.87 -20.16 30.04
C PRO A 49 12.08 -20.19 31.55
N THR A 50 12.29 -19.01 32.16
CA THR A 50 12.09 -18.79 33.60
C THR A 50 11.58 -17.38 33.87
N SER A 51 10.33 -17.27 34.35
CA SER A 51 9.87 -16.16 35.21
C SER A 51 10.06 -16.58 36.67
N PRO A 52 10.22 -15.62 37.60
CA PRO A 52 9.05 -15.17 38.35
C PRO A 52 8.98 -13.65 38.60
N ALA A 53 7.78 -13.22 38.96
CA ALA A 53 7.33 -11.86 39.27
C ALA A 53 8.00 -11.22 40.50
N GLN A 54 8.05 -9.87 40.54
CA GLN A 54 7.37 -9.04 41.55
C GLN A 54 7.82 -7.55 41.52
N ASN A 55 6.84 -6.68 41.34
CA ASN A 55 6.67 -5.32 41.88
C ASN A 55 7.91 -4.51 42.30
N ALA A 56 8.22 -3.47 41.52
CA ALA A 56 8.67 -2.20 42.06
C ALA A 56 8.01 -1.06 41.27
N ALA A 57 7.02 -0.41 41.90
CA ALA A 57 6.55 0.89 41.50
C ALA A 57 7.72 1.88 41.66
N ALA A 58 8.32 2.26 40.54
CA ALA A 58 9.30 3.34 40.47
C ALA A 58 8.88 4.25 39.32
N SER A 59 8.47 5.46 39.72
CA SER A 59 8.36 6.69 38.94
C SER A 59 8.46 6.56 37.42
N VAL A 60 7.35 6.86 36.75
CA VAL A 60 7.36 7.35 35.37
C VAL A 60 8.08 8.69 35.37
N ILE A 61 9.41 8.64 35.37
CA ILE A 61 10.21 9.70 34.78
C ILE A 61 10.05 9.45 33.30
N ALA A 62 9.26 10.31 32.66
CA ALA A 62 9.33 10.52 31.23
C ALA A 62 10.78 10.92 30.93
N ASP A 63 11.62 9.93 30.67
CA ASP A 63 12.90 10.13 30.02
C ASP A 63 12.53 10.48 28.58
N GLU A 64 12.26 11.77 28.35
CA GLU A 64 12.47 12.45 27.08
C GLU A 64 13.97 12.34 26.73
N ARG A 65 14.44 11.10 26.54
CA ARG A 65 15.60 10.85 25.69
C ARG A 65 15.11 11.16 24.29
N ASP A 66 15.26 12.43 23.96
CA ASP A 66 15.29 12.90 22.61
C ASP A 66 16.41 12.13 21.92
N ASN A 67 16.05 11.00 21.29
CA ASN A 67 16.97 10.03 20.66
C ASN A 67 17.71 10.62 19.44
N GLY A 68 17.82 11.96 19.32
CA GLY A 68 18.36 12.68 18.16
C GLY A 68 17.53 12.49 16.89
N LEU A 69 16.41 11.78 16.94
CA LEU A 69 15.52 11.55 15.81
C LEU A 69 14.61 12.76 15.65
N SER A 70 14.59 13.34 14.44
CA SER A 70 13.69 14.44 14.14
C SER A 70 12.24 14.06 14.39
N ARG A 71 11.41 15.05 14.74
CA ARG A 71 9.96 14.88 14.93
C ARG A 71 9.32 14.10 13.77
N ALA A 72 9.77 14.38 12.54
CA ALA A 72 9.32 13.71 11.33
C ALA A 72 9.65 12.21 11.31
N VAL A 73 10.86 11.83 11.70
CA VAL A 73 11.24 10.41 11.77
C VAL A 73 10.43 9.68 12.83
N ARG A 74 10.16 10.32 13.97
CA ARG A 74 9.35 9.74 15.05
C ARG A 74 7.88 9.56 14.64
N ALA A 75 7.26 10.58 14.04
CA ALA A 75 5.88 10.51 13.57
C ALA A 75 5.71 9.38 12.54
N ARG A 76 6.61 9.32 11.57
CA ARG A 76 6.68 8.26 10.57
C ARG A 76 6.88 6.87 11.15
N ALA A 77 7.80 6.70 12.11
CA ALA A 77 7.99 5.42 12.79
C ALA A 77 6.72 5.00 13.55
N GLY A 78 6.03 5.97 14.18
CA GLY A 78 4.72 5.78 14.81
C GLY A 78 3.67 5.29 13.81
N LEU A 79 3.52 5.96 12.67
CA LEU A 79 2.61 5.56 11.59
C LEU A 79 2.87 4.13 11.12
N LYS A 80 4.13 3.79 10.83
CA LYS A 80 4.53 2.42 10.44
C LYS A 80 4.10 1.40 11.49
N ASN A 81 4.34 1.69 12.75
CA ASN A 81 3.98 0.77 13.83
C ASN A 81 2.45 0.59 13.92
N ARG A 82 1.66 1.67 13.78
CA ARG A 82 0.19 1.57 13.75
C ARG A 82 -0.32 0.75 12.57
N ILE A 83 0.20 0.98 11.37
CA ILE A 83 -0.16 0.20 10.18
C ILE A 83 0.24 -1.27 10.35
N PHE A 84 1.44 -1.54 10.88
CA PHE A 84 1.89 -2.91 11.15
C PHE A 84 0.94 -3.64 12.10
N LEU A 85 0.58 -3.01 13.23
CA LEU A 85 -0.35 -3.58 14.22
C LEU A 85 -1.75 -3.78 13.63
N LYS A 86 -2.28 -2.78 12.89
CA LYS A 86 -3.57 -2.85 12.18
C LYS A 86 -3.72 -4.14 11.38
N TYR A 87 -2.69 -4.54 10.61
CA TYR A 87 -2.77 -5.74 9.79
C TYR A 87 -2.40 -7.03 10.53
N ARG A 88 -1.57 -6.96 11.58
CA ARG A 88 -1.24 -8.14 12.40
C ARG A 88 -2.40 -8.60 13.27
N GLU A 89 -3.24 -7.67 13.71
CA GLU A 89 -4.39 -7.97 14.57
C GLU A 89 -5.67 -8.23 13.77
N MET A 90 -5.64 -7.99 12.46
CA MET A 90 -6.79 -8.19 11.57
C MET A 90 -7.06 -9.68 11.34
N ALA A 91 -8.34 -10.07 11.44
CA ALA A 91 -8.77 -11.39 11.00
C ALA A 91 -8.67 -11.49 9.47
N VAL A 92 -7.89 -12.46 8.99
CA VAL A 92 -7.66 -12.69 7.56
C VAL A 92 -8.11 -14.08 7.14
N ILE A 93 -8.27 -14.27 5.83
CA ILE A 93 -8.55 -15.58 5.25
C ILE A 93 -7.44 -16.59 5.57
N SER A 94 -7.81 -17.87 5.65
CA SER A 94 -6.85 -18.97 5.84
C SER A 94 -5.87 -19.10 4.66
N ASP A 95 -4.76 -19.80 4.87
CA ASP A 95 -3.76 -20.04 3.82
C ASP A 95 -4.32 -20.84 2.63
N ASP A 96 -5.28 -21.73 2.87
CA ASP A 96 -5.95 -22.50 1.82
C ASP A 96 -6.89 -21.61 1.01
N GLN A 97 -7.69 -20.77 1.69
CA GLN A 97 -8.53 -19.78 1.02
C GLN A 97 -7.69 -18.79 0.21
N TYR A 98 -6.53 -18.38 0.74
CA TYR A 98 -5.60 -17.52 0.02
C TYR A 98 -5.11 -18.18 -1.27
N ARG A 99 -4.65 -19.45 -1.21
CA ARG A 99 -4.18 -20.19 -2.39
C ARG A 99 -5.28 -20.40 -3.43
N ILE A 100 -6.49 -20.78 -3.00
CA ILE A 100 -7.65 -20.93 -3.89
C ILE A 100 -8.01 -19.61 -4.57
N THR A 101 -8.04 -18.53 -3.80
CA THR A 101 -8.40 -17.19 -4.30
C THR A 101 -7.35 -16.65 -5.26
N GLN A 102 -6.06 -16.85 -4.95
CA GLN A 102 -4.95 -16.45 -5.81
C GLN A 102 -4.97 -17.22 -7.13
N ALA A 103 -5.23 -18.53 -7.11
CA ALA A 103 -5.38 -19.34 -8.31
C ALA A 103 -6.54 -18.84 -9.18
N ALA A 104 -7.70 -18.56 -8.58
CA ALA A 104 -8.86 -18.02 -9.29
C ALA A 104 -8.56 -16.68 -9.98
N ILE A 105 -7.72 -15.83 -9.38
CA ILE A 105 -7.35 -14.53 -9.97
C ILE A 105 -6.30 -14.66 -11.07
N ARG A 106 -5.39 -15.63 -10.98
CA ARG A 106 -4.38 -15.85 -12.04
C ARG A 106 -5.04 -16.13 -13.40
N ASP A 107 -6.19 -16.78 -13.38
CA ASP A 107 -6.93 -17.13 -14.59
C ASP A 107 -7.83 -15.99 -15.09
N ASN A 108 -8.00 -14.93 -14.30
CA ASN A 108 -8.77 -13.75 -14.66
C ASN A 108 -7.95 -12.79 -15.53
N ARG A 109 -8.62 -12.13 -16.49
CA ARG A 109 -8.06 -10.94 -17.17
C ARG A 109 -8.17 -9.72 -16.26
N ALA A 110 -7.39 -8.69 -16.55
CA ALA A 110 -7.59 -7.36 -15.94
C ALA A 110 -9.07 -6.93 -16.08
N HIS A 111 -9.61 -6.31 -15.03
CA HIS A 111 -11.01 -5.90 -14.85
C HIS A 111 -12.02 -7.03 -14.59
N GLN A 112 -11.57 -8.25 -14.30
CA GLN A 112 -12.45 -9.37 -13.92
C GLN A 112 -12.35 -9.75 -12.44
N THR A 113 -11.35 -9.25 -11.71
CA THR A 113 -11.21 -9.55 -10.29
C THR A 113 -12.13 -8.64 -9.47
N PRO A 114 -13.06 -9.19 -8.68
CA PRO A 114 -13.86 -8.37 -7.78
C PRO A 114 -12.95 -7.66 -6.78
N LEU A 115 -13.14 -6.35 -6.58
CA LEU A 115 -12.31 -5.53 -5.68
C LEU A 115 -12.26 -6.10 -4.25
N ARG A 116 -13.38 -6.68 -3.79
CA ARG A 116 -13.44 -7.33 -2.48
C ARG A 116 -12.45 -8.49 -2.37
N THR A 117 -12.26 -9.25 -3.44
CA THR A 117 -11.29 -10.34 -3.50
C THR A 117 -9.87 -9.82 -3.42
N SER A 118 -9.55 -8.75 -4.16
CA SER A 118 -8.25 -8.08 -4.07
C SER A 118 -7.97 -7.55 -2.66
N GLU A 119 -8.97 -7.00 -1.98
CA GLU A 119 -8.85 -6.54 -0.60
C GLU A 119 -8.55 -7.70 0.37
N LEU A 120 -9.22 -8.85 0.23
CA LEU A 120 -8.94 -10.03 1.06
C LEU A 120 -7.51 -10.55 0.88
N LEU A 121 -7.04 -10.63 -0.38
CA LEU A 121 -5.67 -11.01 -0.69
C LEU A 121 -4.67 -9.97 -0.14
N PHE A 122 -4.94 -8.69 -0.32
CA PHE A 122 -4.12 -7.60 0.20
C PHE A 122 -3.96 -7.71 1.72
N ASN A 123 -5.08 -7.83 2.46
CA ASN A 123 -5.07 -7.93 3.91
C ASN A 123 -4.26 -9.14 4.39
N LYS A 124 -4.44 -10.31 3.73
CA LYS A 124 -3.66 -11.51 4.03
C LYS A 124 -2.16 -11.31 3.77
N CYS A 125 -1.79 -10.70 2.66
CA CYS A 125 -0.39 -10.38 2.36
C CYS A 125 0.22 -9.41 3.39
N MET A 126 -0.50 -8.35 3.78
CA MET A 126 -0.05 -7.42 4.81
C MET A 126 0.11 -8.10 6.17
N HIS A 127 -0.87 -8.91 6.57
CA HIS A 127 -0.83 -9.71 7.80
C HIS A 127 0.41 -10.63 7.82
N ASP A 128 0.73 -11.29 6.72
CA ASP A 128 1.87 -12.22 6.65
C ASP A 128 3.24 -11.52 6.50
N GLY A 129 3.26 -10.19 6.33
CA GLY A 129 4.49 -9.43 6.08
C GLY A 129 4.98 -9.49 4.62
N ARG A 130 4.15 -9.97 3.69
CA ARG A 130 4.44 -10.03 2.24
C ARG A 130 4.09 -8.72 1.57
N TYR A 131 4.75 -7.63 1.99
CA TYR A 131 4.41 -6.26 1.59
C TYR A 131 4.55 -6.01 0.07
N SER A 132 5.49 -6.68 -0.60
CA SER A 132 5.62 -6.59 -2.07
C SER A 132 4.40 -7.15 -2.79
N GLU A 133 3.90 -8.32 -2.37
CA GLU A 133 2.70 -8.93 -2.94
C GLU A 133 1.45 -8.11 -2.61
N ALA A 134 1.38 -7.53 -1.40
CA ALA A 134 0.32 -6.60 -1.03
C ALA A 134 0.31 -5.37 -1.96
N ALA A 135 1.47 -4.73 -2.18
CA ALA A 135 1.57 -3.57 -3.05
C ALA A 135 1.16 -3.88 -4.50
N ILE A 136 1.53 -5.06 -5.04
CA ILE A 136 1.10 -5.51 -6.37
C ILE A 136 -0.41 -5.74 -6.39
N THR A 137 -0.96 -6.41 -5.39
CA THR A 137 -2.42 -6.68 -5.29
C THR A 137 -3.22 -5.39 -5.27
N ALA A 138 -2.80 -4.40 -4.48
CA ALA A 138 -3.43 -3.09 -4.44
C ALA A 138 -3.30 -2.35 -5.77
N SER A 139 -2.13 -2.40 -6.43
CA SER A 139 -1.92 -1.76 -7.73
C SER A 139 -2.81 -2.36 -8.83
N LEU A 140 -2.99 -3.70 -8.84
CA LEU A 140 -3.94 -4.36 -9.74
C LEU A 140 -5.38 -3.94 -9.45
N ALA A 141 -5.76 -3.84 -8.17
CA ALA A 141 -7.08 -3.37 -7.78
C ALA A 141 -7.35 -1.91 -8.21
N VAL A 142 -6.34 -1.03 -8.23
CA VAL A 142 -6.47 0.33 -8.80
C VAL A 142 -6.84 0.26 -10.28
N LEU A 143 -6.28 -0.69 -11.04
CA LEU A 143 -6.62 -0.87 -12.45
C LEU A 143 -8.04 -1.44 -12.63
N ASP A 144 -8.46 -2.34 -11.74
CA ASP A 144 -9.78 -2.96 -11.77
C ASP A 144 -10.90 -2.03 -11.25
N SER A 145 -10.54 -0.92 -10.61
CA SER A 145 -11.48 0.02 -10.00
C SER A 145 -12.18 0.93 -11.02
N SER A 146 -13.51 0.91 -11.02
CA SER A 146 -14.34 1.75 -11.87
C SER A 146 -14.59 3.14 -11.28
N THR A 147 -14.58 3.29 -9.96
CA THR A 147 -14.85 4.56 -9.27
C THR A 147 -13.56 5.29 -8.87
N PRO A 148 -13.55 6.64 -8.82
CA PRO A 148 -12.42 7.39 -8.26
C PRO A 148 -12.15 7.06 -6.79
N VAL A 149 -13.20 6.83 -5.99
CA VAL A 149 -13.07 6.49 -4.57
C VAL A 149 -12.33 5.16 -4.38
N ASP A 150 -12.69 4.13 -5.15
CA ASP A 150 -12.01 2.84 -5.10
C ASP A 150 -10.55 2.97 -5.55
N ARG A 151 -10.28 3.73 -6.63
CA ARG A 151 -8.92 4.01 -7.09
C ARG A 151 -8.09 4.71 -6.01
N ALA A 152 -8.66 5.71 -5.32
CA ALA A 152 -7.99 6.39 -4.22
C ALA A 152 -7.70 5.41 -3.08
N ARG A 153 -8.70 4.65 -2.64
CA ARG A 153 -8.60 3.68 -1.55
C ARG A 153 -7.49 2.66 -1.82
N PHE A 154 -7.48 2.00 -2.98
CA PHE A 154 -6.44 1.02 -3.30
C PHE A 154 -5.07 1.67 -3.53
N THR A 155 -5.01 2.91 -4.00
CA THR A 155 -3.74 3.67 -4.08
C THR A 155 -3.17 3.92 -2.68
N LEU A 156 -4.01 4.24 -1.69
CA LEU A 156 -3.60 4.41 -0.30
C LEU A 156 -3.17 3.09 0.35
N LEU A 157 -3.86 1.98 0.06
CA LEU A 157 -3.44 0.64 0.51
C LEU A 157 -2.07 0.26 -0.08
N GLN A 158 -1.82 0.59 -1.35
CA GLN A 158 -0.51 0.44 -1.97
C GLN A 158 0.55 1.28 -1.25
N ALA A 159 0.21 2.50 -0.84
CA ALA A 159 1.11 3.38 -0.10
C ALA A 159 1.47 2.82 1.28
N GLU A 160 0.52 2.26 2.04
CA GLU A 160 0.78 1.56 3.31
C GLU A 160 1.75 0.39 3.13
N ALA A 161 1.52 -0.45 2.12
CA ALA A 161 2.40 -1.59 1.82
C ALA A 161 3.82 -1.14 1.45
N CYS A 162 3.94 -0.10 0.61
CA CYS A 162 5.22 0.50 0.26
C CYS A 162 5.94 1.10 1.48
N LEU A 163 5.22 1.75 2.39
CA LEU A 163 5.77 2.32 3.61
C LEU A 163 6.37 1.24 4.52
N LEU A 164 5.67 0.12 4.72
CA LEU A 164 6.19 -1.00 5.51
C LEU A 164 7.35 -1.74 4.82
N ARG A 165 7.33 -1.83 3.49
CA ARG A 165 8.37 -2.54 2.72
C ARG A 165 9.73 -1.85 2.74
N GLN A 166 9.75 -0.57 2.36
CA GLN A 166 10.99 0.11 1.99
C GLN A 166 11.21 1.42 2.72
N ASP A 167 10.17 1.95 3.36
CA ASP A 167 10.25 3.24 4.03
C ASP A 167 10.91 4.31 3.15
N ASP A 168 10.40 4.47 1.93
CA ASP A 168 10.89 5.47 0.97
C ASP A 168 9.79 6.49 0.63
N LEU A 169 9.96 7.73 1.10
CA LEU A 169 9.01 8.82 0.87
C LEU A 169 8.93 9.19 -0.62
N HIS A 170 10.01 9.07 -1.38
CA HIS A 170 9.99 9.42 -2.80
C HIS A 170 9.06 8.48 -3.60
N ALA A 171 8.94 7.22 -3.16
CA ALA A 171 8.00 6.26 -3.72
C ALA A 171 6.56 6.44 -3.22
N ILE A 172 6.37 6.92 -1.99
CA ILE A 172 5.04 7.06 -1.36
C ILE A 172 4.34 8.35 -1.78
N MET A 173 5.08 9.45 -1.95
CA MET A 173 4.49 10.76 -2.23
C MET A 173 3.66 10.83 -3.52
N PRO A 174 4.11 10.24 -4.65
CA PRO A 174 3.29 10.18 -5.86
C PRO A 174 1.97 9.43 -5.65
N LEU A 175 1.95 8.40 -4.80
CA LEU A 175 0.74 7.64 -4.47
C LEU A 175 -0.25 8.49 -3.68
N LEU A 176 0.21 9.23 -2.65
CA LEU A 176 -0.68 10.12 -1.89
C LEU A 176 -1.24 11.23 -2.77
N GLN A 177 -0.44 11.80 -3.66
CA GLN A 177 -0.91 12.80 -4.63
C GLN A 177 -1.91 12.22 -5.62
N GLN A 178 -1.72 10.98 -6.07
CA GLN A 178 -2.68 10.29 -6.93
C GLN A 178 -3.99 10.04 -6.20
N ALA A 179 -3.96 9.52 -4.97
CA ALA A 179 -5.16 9.32 -4.17
C ALA A 179 -5.92 10.64 -3.93
N SER A 180 -5.20 11.71 -3.61
CA SER A 180 -5.78 13.06 -3.47
C SER A 180 -6.49 13.54 -4.74
N ARG A 181 -5.87 13.34 -5.92
CA ARG A 181 -6.52 13.70 -7.20
C ARG A 181 -7.77 12.88 -7.48
N GLU A 182 -7.74 11.58 -7.20
CA GLU A 182 -8.90 10.70 -7.39
C GLU A 182 -10.06 11.07 -6.44
N LEU A 183 -9.77 11.42 -5.19
CA LEU A 183 -10.79 11.92 -4.25
C LEU A 183 -11.36 13.28 -4.66
N ALA A 184 -10.54 14.16 -5.22
CA ALA A 184 -10.98 15.48 -5.67
C ALA A 184 -11.94 15.45 -6.87
N VAL A 185 -11.87 14.39 -7.70
CA VAL A 185 -12.77 14.19 -8.85
C VAL A 185 -13.95 13.27 -8.53
N ALA A 186 -14.04 12.75 -7.30
CA ALA A 186 -15.18 11.98 -6.86
C ALA A 186 -16.40 12.90 -6.75
N GLY A 187 -17.49 12.56 -7.46
CA GLY A 187 -18.72 13.36 -7.44
C GLY A 187 -19.58 13.18 -6.19
N MET A 188 -19.31 12.15 -5.38
CA MET A 188 -20.04 11.81 -4.16
C MET A 188 -19.07 11.68 -2.99
N HIS A 189 -19.39 12.32 -1.87
CA HIS A 189 -18.63 12.26 -0.61
C HIS A 189 -19.39 11.42 0.42
N ASP A 190 -19.59 10.15 0.10
CA ASP A 190 -20.22 9.15 0.96
C ASP A 190 -19.24 8.59 2.01
N ALA A 191 -19.66 7.54 2.73
CA ALA A 191 -18.85 6.94 3.79
C ALA A 191 -17.52 6.38 3.27
N ASP A 192 -17.50 5.79 2.07
CA ASP A 192 -16.29 5.24 1.46
C ASP A 192 -15.31 6.35 1.08
N TRP A 193 -15.83 7.47 0.56
CA TRP A 193 -15.03 8.68 0.34
C TRP A 193 -14.45 9.22 1.64
N GLN A 194 -15.26 9.34 2.70
CA GLN A 194 -14.82 9.84 4.00
C GLN A 194 -13.72 8.95 4.61
N GLN A 195 -13.86 7.64 4.47
CA GLN A 195 -12.85 6.69 4.93
C GLN A 195 -11.53 6.85 4.17
N ALA A 196 -11.59 6.97 2.84
CA ALA A 196 -10.39 7.18 2.02
C ALA A 196 -9.73 8.54 2.31
N GLN A 197 -10.53 9.59 2.53
CA GLN A 197 -10.03 10.92 2.92
C GLN A 197 -9.33 10.87 4.29
N ALA A 198 -9.94 10.25 5.30
CA ALA A 198 -9.34 10.11 6.63
C ALA A 198 -8.01 9.34 6.59
N MET A 199 -7.92 8.30 5.76
CA MET A 199 -6.69 7.56 5.54
C MET A 199 -5.60 8.42 4.87
N LEU A 200 -5.96 9.21 3.87
CA LEU A 200 -5.05 10.16 3.23
C LEU A 200 -4.53 11.20 4.23
N ASP A 201 -5.42 11.78 5.03
CA ASP A 201 -5.09 12.80 6.03
C ASP A 201 -4.15 12.26 7.12
N GLU A 202 -4.41 11.04 7.63
CA GLU A 202 -3.52 10.38 8.60
C GLU A 202 -2.12 10.16 8.01
N MET A 203 -2.04 9.63 6.80
CA MET A 203 -0.75 9.40 6.14
C MET A 203 0.01 10.70 5.88
N GLN A 204 -0.68 11.77 5.45
CA GLN A 204 -0.05 13.06 5.21
C GLN A 204 0.44 13.71 6.51
N ALA A 205 -0.36 13.69 7.57
CA ALA A 205 -0.01 14.29 8.86
C ALA A 205 1.28 13.70 9.45
N ASP A 206 1.45 12.38 9.35
CA ASP A 206 2.59 11.70 9.94
C ASP A 206 3.82 11.60 9.03
N LEU A 207 3.65 11.70 7.70
CA LEU A 207 4.75 11.68 6.73
C LEU A 207 5.27 13.08 6.39
N LEU A 208 4.44 14.12 6.54
CA LEU A 208 4.78 15.52 6.30
C LEU A 208 4.45 16.39 7.53
N PRO A 209 5.02 16.11 8.72
CA PRO A 209 4.72 16.89 9.89
C PRO A 209 5.33 18.29 9.78
N ASN A 210 4.48 19.29 10.01
CA ASN A 210 4.86 20.71 10.11
C ASN A 210 5.85 20.98 11.26
#